data_AF-A0A0P4UU38-F1
#
_entry.id   AF-A0A0P4UU38-F1
#
_cell.length_a   1.000
_cell.length_b   1.000
_cell.length_c   1.000
_cell.angle_alpha   90.00
_cell.angle_beta   90.00
_cell.angle_gamma   90.00
#
_symmetry.space_group_name_H-M   'P 1'
#
loop_
_entity.id
_entity.type
_entity.pdbx_description
1 polymer ?
#
loop_
_entity_poly.entity_id
_entity_poly.type
_entity_poly.pdbx_seq_one_letter_code
_entity_poly.pdbx_strand_id
1 'polypeptide(L)'
;MLIVLHPDPSAISFETFNLFIATLNQQLSALGLIAFGGHPDDPFEVNGVRTRHDPFINFTVQPIQKLLDARQRLIHNSDYYSAWNAEALSTVGIEMIAS
;
A
#
# COMPACT_ATOMS: atom_id res chain seq x y z
N MET A 1 4.45 6.63 13.39
CA MET A 1 3.47 6.42 12.30
C MET A 1 2.66 7.69 12.23
N LEU A 2 2.54 8.28 11.05
CA LEU A 2 1.68 9.42 10.80
C LEU A 2 0.52 8.93 9.93
N ILE A 3 -0.70 9.37 10.24
CA ILE A 3 -1.89 9.12 9.42
C ILE A 3 -2.44 10.47 9.03
N VAL A 4 -2.75 10.63 7.74
CA VAL A 4 -3.40 11.81 7.19
C VAL A 4 -4.68 11.35 6.51
N LEU A 5 -5.79 12.00 6.84
CA LEU A 5 -7.12 11.73 6.31
C LEU A 5 -7.66 13.02 5.72
N HIS A 6 -8.12 12.97 4.48
CA HIS A 6 -8.83 14.09 3.89
C HIS A 6 -10.32 13.99 4.22
N PRO A 7 -10.96 15.07 4.72
CA PRO A 7 -12.37 15.02 5.12
C PRO A 7 -13.33 14.91 3.93
N ASP A 8 -12.89 15.36 2.75
CA ASP A 8 -13.65 15.24 1.50
C ASP A 8 -13.10 14.06 0.68
N PRO A 9 -13.90 12.99 0.45
CA PRO A 9 -13.49 11.80 -0.29
C PRO A 9 -13.36 12.02 -1.80
N SER A 10 -13.76 13.19 -2.32
CA SER A 10 -13.72 13.55 -3.75
C SER A 10 -12.68 14.62 -4.09
N ALA A 11 -11.86 15.02 -3.12
CA ALA A 11 -10.97 16.17 -3.24
C ALA A 11 -9.85 16.02 -4.28
N ILE A 12 -9.48 14.79 -4.65
CA ILE A 12 -8.44 14.48 -5.63
C ILE A 12 -8.86 13.20 -6.37
N SER A 13 -8.52 13.06 -7.66
CA SER A 13 -8.80 11.81 -8.39
C SER A 13 -7.87 10.69 -7.96
N PHE A 14 -8.28 9.43 -8.17
CA PHE A 14 -7.46 8.26 -7.88
C PHE A 14 -6.10 8.31 -8.58
N GLU A 15 -6.05 8.67 -9.87
CA GLU A 15 -4.82 8.73 -10.65
C GLU A 15 -3.87 9.79 -10.11
N THR A 16 -4.42 10.98 -9.79
CA THR A 16 -3.63 12.09 -9.24
C THR A 16 -3.13 11.76 -7.84
N PHE A 17 -3.94 11.07 -7.04
CA PHE A 17 -3.57 10.61 -5.71
C PHE A 17 -2.43 9.57 -5.76
N ASN A 18 -2.48 8.62 -6.69
CA ASN A 18 -1.39 7.67 -6.89
C ASN A 18 -0.08 8.34 -7.30
N LEU A 19 -0.15 9.34 -8.19
CA LEU A 19 1.02 10.15 -8.55
C LEU A 19 1.57 10.89 -7.32
N PHE A 20 0.70 11.48 -6.50
CA PHE A 20 1.09 12.11 -5.25
C PHE A 20 1.85 11.15 -4.32
N ILE A 21 1.32 9.94 -4.11
CA ILE A 21 1.97 8.92 -3.26
C ILE A 21 3.33 8.50 -3.85
N ALA A 22 3.41 8.29 -5.16
CA ALA A 22 4.66 7.94 -5.83
C ALA A 22 5.73 9.04 -5.66
N THR A 23 5.36 10.31 -5.89
CA THR A 23 6.26 11.45 -5.70
C THR A 23 6.66 11.63 -4.24
N LEU A 24 5.73 11.46 -3.30
CA LEU A 24 6.02 11.50 -1.86
C LEU A 24 7.04 10.41 -1.48
N ASN A 25 6.88 9.19 -2.00
CA ASN A 25 7.78 8.09 -1.72
C ASN A 25 9.21 8.29 -2.27
N GLN A 26 9.37 9.00 -3.39
CA GLN A 26 10.70 9.39 -3.87
C GLN A 26 11.47 10.26 -2.87
N GLN A 27 10.75 11.08 -2.09
CA GLN A 27 11.37 11.93 -1.05
C GLN A 27 11.57 11.17 0.27
N LEU A 28 10.59 10.33 0.64
CA LEU A 28 10.61 9.60 1.91
C LEU A 28 11.63 8.45 1.94
N SER A 29 11.95 7.85 0.80
CA SER A 29 12.86 6.69 0.72
C SER A 29 14.25 7.00 1.29
N ALA A 30 14.78 8.19 1.03
CA ALA A 30 16.05 8.67 1.59
C ALA A 30 16.06 8.78 3.12
N LEU A 31 14.88 8.83 3.75
CA LEU A 31 14.70 8.88 5.20
C LEU A 31 14.40 7.50 5.80
N GLY A 32 14.39 6.44 4.98
CA GLY A 32 13.95 5.10 5.40
C GLY A 32 12.44 5.04 5.72
N LEU A 33 11.66 5.94 5.13
CA LEU A 33 10.21 6.04 5.29
C LEU A 33 9.50 5.67 3.99
N ILE A 34 8.23 5.29 4.12
CA ILE A 34 7.35 5.00 2.99
C ILE A 34 5.91 5.37 3.35
N ALA A 35 5.17 5.83 2.34
CA ALA A 35 3.77 6.18 2.36
C ALA A 35 2.92 5.12 1.64
N PHE A 36 1.80 4.75 2.27
CA PHE A 36 0.73 3.96 1.66
C PHE A 36 -0.51 4.83 1.53
N GLY A 37 -1.07 4.88 0.33
CA GLY A 37 -2.32 5.58 0.07
C GLY A 37 -3.50 4.63 0.04
N GLY A 38 -4.65 5.14 0.46
CA GLY A 38 -5.97 4.56 0.26
C GLY A 38 -6.90 5.60 -0.35
N HIS A 39 -7.73 5.16 -1.30
CA HIS A 39 -8.63 6.03 -2.05
C HIS A 39 -9.99 5.34 -2.22
N PRO A 40 -11.12 6.07 -2.15
CA PRO A 40 -12.44 5.48 -2.40
C PRO A 40 -12.51 4.81 -3.76
N ASP A 41 -12.11 5.50 -4.82
CA ASP A 41 -12.16 4.95 -6.18
C ASP A 41 -11.03 3.95 -6.54
N ASP A 42 -10.33 3.34 -5.56
CA ASP A 42 -9.34 2.30 -5.85
C ASP A 42 -10.01 1.10 -6.57
N PRO A 43 -9.59 0.74 -7.79
CA PRO A 43 -10.18 -0.35 -8.56
C PRO A 43 -9.71 -1.74 -8.07
N PHE A 44 -8.84 -1.84 -7.06
CA PHE A 44 -8.29 -3.10 -6.59
C PHE A 44 -9.37 -4.04 -6.07
N GLU A 45 -9.45 -5.20 -6.71
CA GLU A 45 -10.45 -6.22 -6.45
C GLU A 45 -9.79 -7.61 -6.43
N VAL A 46 -10.19 -8.44 -5.48
CA VAL A 46 -9.81 -9.85 -5.41
C VAL A 46 -11.08 -10.67 -5.39
N ASN A 47 -11.32 -11.47 -6.44
CA ASN A 47 -12.48 -12.37 -6.55
C ASN A 47 -13.84 -11.68 -6.33
N GLY A 48 -14.07 -10.49 -6.90
CA GLY A 48 -15.32 -9.74 -6.69
C GLY A 48 -15.37 -8.91 -5.41
N VAL A 49 -14.32 -8.97 -4.56
CA VAL A 49 -14.25 -8.23 -3.30
C VAL A 49 -13.30 -7.05 -3.43
N ARG A 50 -13.84 -5.84 -3.26
CA ARG A 50 -13.07 -4.59 -3.24
C ARG A 50 -12.45 -4.37 -1.86
N THR A 51 -11.19 -4.75 -1.72
CA THR A 51 -10.51 -4.82 -0.41
C THR A 51 -9.74 -3.55 -0.03
N ARG A 52 -9.55 -2.60 -0.95
CA ARG A 52 -8.80 -1.33 -0.75
C ARG A 52 -9.65 -0.07 -0.94
N HIS A 53 -10.97 -0.24 -0.94
CA HIS A 53 -11.93 0.84 -1.15
C HIS A 53 -12.20 1.56 0.17
N ASP A 54 -11.30 2.47 0.54
CA ASP A 54 -11.41 3.22 1.79
C ASP A 54 -12.51 4.29 1.72
N PRO A 55 -13.24 4.57 2.80
CA PRO A 55 -14.32 5.56 2.80
C PRO A 55 -13.82 7.01 2.61
N PHE A 56 -12.53 7.24 2.84
CA PHE A 56 -11.88 8.54 2.71
C PHE A 56 -10.52 8.38 2.06
N ILE A 57 -10.10 9.43 1.35
CA ILE A 57 -8.74 9.57 0.86
C ILE A 57 -7.81 9.67 2.07
N ASN A 58 -6.84 8.78 2.15
CA ASN A 58 -5.94 8.70 3.28
C ASN A 58 -4.55 8.28 2.86
N PHE A 59 -3.55 8.70 3.63
CA PHE A 59 -2.25 8.07 3.55
C PHE A 59 -1.60 7.91 4.91
N THR A 60 -0.79 6.87 5.02
CA THR A 60 -0.03 6.57 6.23
C THR A 60 1.46 6.59 5.91
N VAL A 61 2.26 7.22 6.77
CA VAL A 61 3.73 7.22 6.66
C VAL A 61 4.32 6.43 7.81
N GLN A 62 5.21 5.50 7.47
CA GLN A 62 5.86 4.62 8.43
C GLN A 62 7.29 4.22 8.01
N PRO A 63 8.12 3.73 8.95
CA PRO A 63 9.42 3.18 8.62
C PRO A 63 9.31 1.98 7.68
N ILE A 64 10.13 1.97 6.64
CA ILE A 64 10.16 0.89 5.63
C ILE A 64 10.51 -0.46 6.25
N GLN A 65 11.38 -0.46 7.27
CA GLN A 65 11.82 -1.67 7.96
C GLN A 65 10.65 -2.48 8.55
N LYS A 66 9.61 -1.81 9.06
CA LYS A 66 8.45 -2.51 9.63
C LYS A 66 7.72 -3.37 8.59
N LEU A 67 7.72 -2.96 7.33
CA LEU A 67 7.11 -3.74 6.25
C LEU A 67 7.99 -4.90 5.84
N LEU A 68 9.31 -4.70 5.77
CA LEU A 68 10.25 -5.78 5.47
C LEU A 68 10.16 -6.88 6.54
N ASP A 69 10.04 -6.50 7.80
CA ASP A 69 9.86 -7.45 8.90
C ASP A 69 8.50 -8.17 8.83
N ALA A 70 7.42 -7.44 8.55
CA ALA A 70 6.09 -8.02 8.39
C ALA A 70 6.03 -8.98 7.20
N ARG A 71 6.65 -8.59 6.07
CA ARG A 71 6.82 -9.42 4.88
C ARG A 71 7.53 -10.73 5.21
N GLN A 72 8.70 -10.66 5.86
CA GLN A 72 9.44 -11.87 6.23
C GLN A 72 8.59 -12.81 7.10
N ARG A 73 7.84 -12.27 8.07
CA ARG A 73 6.96 -13.09 8.91
C ARG A 73 5.82 -13.73 8.12
N LEU A 74 5.18 -12.98 7.22
CA LEU A 74 4.04 -13.48 6.46
C LEU A 74 4.44 -14.55 5.43
N ILE A 75 5.61 -14.39 4.78
CA ILE A 75 6.13 -15.36 3.80
C ILE A 75 6.72 -16.59 4.48
N HIS A 76 7.57 -16.41 5.49
CA HIS A 76 8.40 -17.50 6.03
C HIS A 76 7.85 -18.13 7.31
N ASN A 77 6.99 -17.41 8.04
CA ASN A 77 6.52 -17.82 9.36
C ASN A 77 4.99 -17.92 9.44
N SER A 78 4.29 -18.02 8.31
CA SER A 78 2.86 -18.28 8.28
C SER A 78 2.44 -19.05 7.02
N ASP A 79 1.38 -19.85 7.14
CA ASP A 79 0.79 -20.55 6.00
C ASP A 79 -0.16 -19.65 5.17
N TYR A 80 -0.31 -18.37 5.53
CA TYR A 80 -1.30 -17.46 4.96
C TYR A 80 -1.18 -17.31 3.44
N TYR A 81 0.06 -17.27 2.92
CA TYR A 81 0.36 -17.16 1.50
C TYR A 81 0.84 -18.48 0.86
N SER A 82 0.81 -19.59 1.58
CA SER A 82 1.37 -20.88 1.11
C SER A 82 0.74 -21.40 -0.18
N ALA A 83 -0.51 -21.01 -0.48
CA ALA A 83 -1.24 -21.39 -1.68
C ALA A 83 -1.16 -20.37 -2.83
N TRP A 84 -0.48 -19.23 -2.64
CA TRP A 84 -0.43 -18.13 -3.61
C TRP A 84 0.80 -18.29 -4.51
N ASN A 85 0.61 -18.17 -5.83
CA ASN A 85 1.71 -18.20 -6.78
C ASN A 85 2.47 -16.85 -6.81
N ALA A 86 3.64 -16.83 -7.44
CA ALA A 86 4.49 -15.63 -7.52
C ALA A 86 3.77 -14.42 -8.14
N GLU A 87 2.94 -14.66 -9.17
CA GLU A 87 2.14 -13.61 -9.80
C GLU A 87 1.18 -12.93 -8.80
N ALA A 88 0.42 -13.70 -8.03
CA ALA A 88 -0.50 -13.18 -7.02
C ALA A 88 0.24 -12.46 -5.86
N LEU A 89 1.44 -12.93 -5.50
CA LEU A 89 2.29 -12.30 -4.48
C LEU A 89 2.83 -10.94 -4.94
N SER A 90 3.16 -10.80 -6.23
CA SER A 90 3.58 -9.53 -6.81
C SER A 90 2.48 -8.47 -6.74
N THR A 91 1.20 -8.87 -6.93
CA THR A 91 0.05 -7.97 -6.97
C THR A 91 -0.30 -7.38 -5.60
N VAL A 92 -0.03 -8.10 -4.51
CA VAL A 92 -0.27 -7.62 -3.14
C VAL A 92 0.88 -6.80 -2.58
N GLY A 93 1.89 -6.46 -3.40
CA GLY A 93 3.00 -5.61 -3.01
C GLY A 93 4.00 -6.29 -2.07
N ILE A 94 3.92 -7.62 -1.93
CA ILE A 94 4.89 -8.42 -1.18
C ILE A 94 6.22 -8.48 -1.92
N GLU A 95 6.25 -8.33 -3.24
CA GLU A 95 7.49 -8.37 -4.03
C GLU A 95 8.06 -6.99 -4.43
N MET A 96 7.29 -5.91 -4.32
CA MET A 96 7.62 -4.62 -4.97
C MET A 96 8.46 -3.61 -4.15
N ILE A 97 9.18 -4.04 -3.11
CA ILE A 97 10.14 -3.15 -2.41
C ILE A 97 11.55 -3.71 -2.59
N ALA A 98 12.00 -3.74 -3.84
CA ALA A 98 13.39 -3.94 -4.21
C ALA A 98 13.64 -3.32 -5.59
N SER A 99 13.60 -1.99 -5.66
CA SER A 99 14.30 -1.19 -6.67
C SER A 99 14.39 0.25 -6.20
#